data_AF-A0A950BDI2-F1
#
_entry.id   AF-A0A950BDI2-F1
#
_cell.length_a   1.000
_cell.length_b   1.000
_cell.length_c   1.000
_cell.angle_alpha   90.00
_cell.angle_beta   90.00
_cell.angle_gamma   90.00
#
_symmetry.space_group_name_H-M   'P 1'
#
loop_
_entity.id
_entity.type
_entity.pdbx_description
1 polymer ?
#
loop_
_entity_poly.entity_id
_entity_poly.type
_entity_poly.pdbx_seq_one_letter_code
_entity_poly.pdbx_strand_id
1 'polypeptide(L)' 'PQGLWPGEASVLIWGMDAPTARAWGEEWQQNAVLWCGADAVPRLLWLR' A
#
# COMPACT_ATOMS: atom_id res chain seq x y z
N PRO A 1 0.24 9.97 13.69
CA PRO A 1 1.61 9.41 13.56
C PRO A 1 2.67 10.41 14.04
N GLN A 2 3.52 10.03 14.99
CA GLN A 2 4.55 10.90 15.59
C GLN A 2 5.85 10.98 14.75
N GLY A 3 5.87 10.36 13.56
CA GLY A 3 7.05 10.33 12.67
C GLY A 3 8.20 9.44 13.17
N LEU A 4 7.96 8.58 14.16
CA LEU A 4 8.99 7.75 14.80
C LEU A 4 9.33 6.47 14.03
N TRP A 5 8.67 6.22 12.91
CA TRP A 5 8.90 5.00 12.14
C TRP A 5 10.13 5.22 11.26
N PRO A 6 11.07 4.27 11.20
CA PRO A 6 12.16 4.35 10.25
C PRO A 6 11.58 4.43 8.83
N GLY A 7 12.18 5.27 7.99
CA GLY A 7 11.82 5.31 6.57
C GLY A 7 12.10 3.95 5.94
N GLU A 8 11.16 3.46 5.14
CA GLU A 8 11.29 2.25 4.33
C GLU A 8 11.32 2.63 2.85
N ALA A 9 11.99 1.82 2.03
CA ALA A 9 11.96 2.02 0.59
C ALA A 9 10.53 1.76 0.07
N SER A 10 9.98 2.74 -0.65
CA SER A 10 8.66 2.63 -1.27
C SER A 10 8.77 2.60 -2.80
N VAL A 11 7.92 1.82 -3.44
CA VAL A 11 7.75 1.80 -4.89
C VAL A 11 6.37 2.32 -5.28
N LEU A 12 6.30 2.99 -6.43
CA LEU A 12 5.03 3.39 -7.06
C LEU A 12 4.80 2.50 -8.29
N ILE A 13 3.66 1.83 -8.33
CA ILE A 13 3.30 0.92 -9.42
C ILE A 13 2.01 1.41 -10.07
N TRP A 14 2.09 1.79 -11.34
CA TRP A 14 0.95 2.29 -12.11
C TRP A 14 0.05 1.16 -12.58
N GLY A 15 -1.27 1.41 -12.55
CA GLY A 15 -2.26 0.48 -13.11
C GLY A 15 -2.47 -0.81 -12.32
N MET A 16 -1.89 -0.94 -11.13
CA MET A 16 -2.11 -2.08 -10.24
C MET A 16 -3.54 -2.04 -9.67
N ASP A 17 -4.26 -3.16 -9.76
CA ASP A 17 -5.56 -3.30 -9.11
C ASP A 17 -5.45 -3.59 -7.61
N ALA A 18 -6.54 -3.35 -6.87
CA ALA A 18 -6.55 -3.52 -5.42
C ALA A 18 -6.29 -4.97 -4.96
N PRO A 19 -6.83 -6.03 -5.61
CA PRO A 19 -6.53 -7.41 -5.22
C PRO A 19 -5.04 -7.76 -5.36
N THR A 20 -4.38 -7.33 -6.45
CA THR A 20 -2.94 -7.57 -6.65
C THR A 20 -2.12 -6.80 -5.64
N ALA A 21 -2.47 -5.54 -5.37
CA ALA A 21 -1.80 -4.73 -4.35
C ALA A 21 -1.90 -5.37 -2.96
N ARG A 22 -3.07 -5.93 -2.62
CA ARG A 22 -3.28 -6.68 -1.38
C ARG A 22 -2.39 -7.92 -1.30
N ALA A 23 -2.39 -8.74 -2.34
CA ALA A 23 -1.59 -9.96 -2.39
C ALA A 23 -0.09 -9.67 -2.24
N TRP A 24 0.42 -8.64 -2.90
CA TRP A 24 1.80 -8.20 -2.75
C TRP A 24 2.08 -7.70 -1.33
N GLY A 25 1.20 -6.87 -0.77
CA GLY A 25 1.38 -6.41 0.61
C GLY A 25 1.45 -7.58 1.61
N GLU A 26 0.64 -8.62 1.42
CA GLU A 26 0.69 -9.84 2.23
C GLU A 26 2.01 -10.62 2.02
N GLU A 27 2.45 -10.81 0.77
CA GLU A 27 3.72 -11.47 0.42
C GLU A 27 4.93 -10.77 1.05
N TRP A 28 4.95 -9.43 0.99
CA TRP A 28 6.02 -8.59 1.53
C TRP A 28 5.80 -8.20 3.00
N GLN A 29 4.84 -8.83 3.67
CA GLN A 29 4.61 -8.67 5.12
C GLN A 29 4.33 -7.21 5.54
N GLN A 30 3.72 -6.43 4.66
CA GLN A 30 3.28 -5.07 4.93
C GLN A 30 2.05 -5.09 5.86
N ASN A 31 1.93 -4.08 6.72
CA ASN A 31 0.74 -3.95 7.59
C ASN A 31 -0.44 -3.32 6.84
N ALA A 32 -0.14 -2.45 5.89
CA ALA A 32 -1.12 -1.82 5.03
C ALA A 32 -0.48 -1.42 3.69
N VAL A 33 -1.32 -1.25 2.67
CA VAL A 33 -0.92 -0.74 1.35
C VAL A 33 -1.71 0.52 1.04
N LEU A 34 -1.02 1.56 0.58
CA LEU A 34 -1.66 2.76 0.02
C LEU A 34 -1.97 2.49 -1.45
N TRP A 35 -3.24 2.48 -1.83
CA TRP A 35 -3.70 2.23 -3.19
C TRP A 35 -4.63 3.34 -3.68
N CYS A 36 -4.51 3.72 -4.95
CA CYS A 36 -5.38 4.70 -5.61
C CYS A 36 -6.00 4.07 -6.86
N GLY A 37 -7.32 4.12 -6.95
CA GLY A 37 -8.06 3.72 -8.16
C GLY A 37 -8.07 4.82 -9.22
N ALA A 38 -8.86 4.62 -10.27
CA ALA A 38 -9.06 5.61 -11.33
C ALA A 38 -9.73 6.91 -10.83
N ASP A 39 -10.36 6.89 -9.64
CA ASP A 39 -10.90 8.05 -8.96
C ASP A 39 -9.81 8.93 -8.31
N ALA A 40 -8.55 8.49 -8.34
CA ALA A 40 -7.40 9.14 -7.72
C ALA A 40 -7.55 9.36 -6.20
N VAL A 41 -8.49 8.67 -5.56
CA VAL A 41 -8.70 8.77 -4.11
C VAL A 41 -7.80 7.74 -3.41
N PRO A 42 -6.87 8.17 -2.55
CA PRO A 42 -6.03 7.25 -1.79
C PRO A 42 -6.86 6.47 -0.77
N ARG A 43 -6.68 5.15 -0.77
CA ARG A 43 -7.31 4.21 0.15
C ARG A 43 -6.22 3.41 0.83
N LEU A 44 -6.31 3.31 2.15
CA LEU A 44 -5.43 2.46 2.93
C LEU A 44 -6.06 1.07 3.02
N LEU A 45 -5.45 0.09 2.35
CA LEU A 45 -5.84 -1.30 2.43
C LEU A 45 -5.19 -1.92 3.66
N TRP A 46 -5.98 -2.24 4.69
CA TRP A 46 -5.48 -2.91 5.90
C TRP A 46 -5.28 -4.41 5.66
N LEU A 47 -4.13 -4.95 6.10
CA LEU A 47 -3.76 -6.35 5.92
C LEU A 47 -3.72 -7.11 7.24
N ARG A 48 -3.06 -6.56 8.26
CA ARG A 48 -2.90 -7.14 9.59
C ARG A 48 -2.68 -6.09 10.67
#